data_AF-A0A431ICT7-F1
#
_entry.id   AF-A0A431ICT7-F1
#
_cell.length_a   1.000
_cell.length_b   1.000
_cell.length_c   1.000
_cell.angle_alpha   90.00
_cell.angle_beta   90.00
_cell.angle_gamma   90.00
#
_symmetry.space_group_name_H-M   'P 1'
#
loop_
_entity.id
_entity.type
_entity.pdbx_description
1 polymer ?
#
loop_
_entity_poly.entity_id
_entity_poly.type
_entity_poly.pdbx_seq_one_letter_code
_entity_poly.pdbx_strand_id
1 'polypeptide(L)'
;MPDRLKPALPFLYALCLCALLSLVVAGRAEAHAALLASDPLDGAQLSLQPAAVELRFNEPVRPLMLRVLDRKGTTIASLAAGAPVTQSLRVTLPAGGDGVYLASWRVASADDHPVAGSLSWRVGTAGADTGAPVAVAAGAVSPPLVLRLLAELTLLIAAGGALALPWLRPEGKARLRSVRVVRVAARLGLALLLPRLLAEGAALAGTSDWFEDETYAALAHTAYPLAAALALPGLLVLACLPKTGEWKRGWLLAGAVPALLSFGVGGHAVHALTGGWLAPVLVVHAAAAAIWLGALWPTEYALRSVDPKIDDQRPALAVLGRFAHRGRELLGALAVSGLLIACVQLGPPSPAWGNTYARLFMAKLGLAFLLFALGALNRWCWLPALARGRRRAASRLRLSVRLCRGLLVAVVALSVALGTTMPPRAGAGAVAPPPAALVERHWPSAYGPRLGLNVAMQAGRPAVTLSVTGPDDQPFTIREAVLVLERPEAGIEPLRRRLDERAPGRYGNDDLLLPLAGPWQGYVEIWIDDFSLERQPLAFTLP
;
A
#
# COMPACT_ATOMS: atom_id res chain seq x y z
N MET A 1 -18.32 -33.19 19.27
CA MET A 1 -17.64 -31.90 18.96
C MET A 1 -18.51 -30.64 19.15
N PRO A 2 -19.85 -30.63 18.97
CA PRO A 2 -20.62 -29.37 18.92
C PRO A 2 -20.68 -28.60 20.25
N ASP A 3 -20.72 -29.27 21.41
CA ASP A 3 -20.81 -28.57 22.71
C ASP A 3 -19.58 -27.72 23.07
N ARG A 4 -18.43 -27.96 22.44
CA ARG A 4 -17.19 -27.20 22.72
C ARG A 4 -17.09 -25.87 21.97
N LEU A 5 -17.91 -25.68 20.95
CA LEU A 5 -17.93 -24.47 20.13
C LEU A 5 -19.00 -23.46 20.59
N LYS A 6 -19.98 -23.88 21.40
CA LYS A 6 -21.02 -23.03 21.98
C LYS A 6 -20.51 -21.69 22.58
N PRO A 7 -19.44 -21.65 23.39
CA PRO A 7 -18.92 -20.38 23.92
C PRO A 7 -18.17 -19.52 22.88
N ALA A 8 -17.79 -20.10 21.72
CA ALA A 8 -17.10 -19.38 20.65
C ALA A 8 -18.07 -18.65 19.70
N LEU A 9 -19.31 -19.13 19.56
CA LEU A 9 -20.33 -18.53 18.69
C LEU A 9 -20.60 -17.04 19.00
N PRO A 10 -20.93 -16.62 20.23
CA PRO A 10 -21.24 -15.21 20.51
C PRO A 10 -20.06 -14.28 20.20
N PHE A 11 -18.83 -14.76 20.38
CA PHE A 11 -17.62 -14.02 20.01
C PHE A 11 -17.41 -13.92 18.50
N LEU A 12 -17.66 -15.00 17.75
CA LEU A 12 -17.62 -14.96 16.30
C LEU A 12 -18.72 -14.03 15.74
N TYR A 13 -19.92 -14.04 16.33
CA TYR A 13 -20.98 -13.08 15.98
C TYR A 13 -20.58 -11.63 16.26
N ALA A 14 -19.97 -11.35 17.42
CA ALA A 14 -19.45 -10.01 17.72
C ALA A 14 -18.37 -9.57 16.72
N LEU A 15 -17.49 -10.48 16.29
CA LEU A 15 -16.47 -10.19 15.29
C LEU A 15 -17.09 -9.91 13.92
N CYS A 16 -18.07 -10.71 13.50
CA CYS A 16 -18.83 -10.47 12.26
C CYS A 16 -19.58 -9.14 12.33
N LEU A 17 -20.18 -8.81 13.47
CA LEU A 17 -20.88 -7.54 13.67
C LEU A 17 -19.92 -6.35 13.62
N CYS A 18 -18.76 -6.42 14.27
CA CYS A 18 -17.72 -5.38 14.15
C CYS A 18 -17.25 -5.22 12.70
N ALA A 19 -17.03 -6.34 11.99
CA ALA A 19 -16.67 -6.31 10.57
C ALA A 19 -17.78 -5.69 9.70
N LEU A 20 -19.05 -5.92 10.03
CA LEU A 20 -20.21 -5.33 9.34
C LEU A 20 -20.36 -3.84 9.67
N LEU A 21 -20.13 -3.45 10.93
CA LEU A 21 -20.21 -2.06 11.37
C LEU A 21 -19.11 -1.19 10.76
N SER A 22 -17.92 -1.75 10.47
CA SER A 22 -16.90 -1.05 9.64
C SER A 22 -17.44 -0.64 8.27
N LEU A 23 -18.49 -1.31 7.78
CA LEU A 23 -19.04 -1.05 6.46
C LEU A 23 -20.04 0.11 6.45
N VAL A 24 -20.57 0.55 7.60
CA VAL A 24 -21.75 1.45 7.63
C VAL A 24 -21.42 2.87 8.12
N VAL A 25 -20.27 3.09 8.76
CA VAL A 25 -19.93 4.39 9.36
C VAL A 25 -18.85 5.10 8.54
N ALA A 26 -19.24 6.16 7.81
CA ALA A 26 -18.27 7.11 7.24
C ALA A 26 -18.89 8.49 6.95
N GLY A 27 -18.20 9.55 7.36
CA GLY A 27 -18.35 10.91 6.81
C GLY A 27 -17.35 11.12 5.66
N ARG A 28 -17.61 12.09 4.78
CA ARG A 28 -16.72 12.43 3.67
C ARG A 28 -15.46 13.13 4.21
N ALA A 29 -14.27 12.60 3.89
CA ALA A 29 -13.00 13.27 4.11
C ALA A 29 -12.15 13.13 2.83
N GLU A 30 -12.15 14.19 2.01
CA GLU A 30 -11.24 14.32 0.86
C GLU A 30 -9.88 14.76 1.39
N ALA A 31 -8.83 14.01 1.06
CA ALA A 31 -7.58 14.06 1.83
C ALA A 31 -6.31 13.83 1.00
N HIS A 32 -6.43 13.78 -0.33
CA HIS A 32 -5.27 13.62 -1.18
C HIS A 32 -5.20 14.77 -2.17
N ALA A 33 -3.99 15.22 -2.45
CA ALA A 33 -3.72 16.16 -3.51
C ALA A 33 -4.31 15.68 -4.84
N ALA A 34 -5.16 16.50 -5.44
CA ALA A 34 -5.72 16.33 -6.77
C ALA A 34 -5.29 17.52 -7.63
N LEU A 35 -4.85 17.22 -8.86
CA LEU A 35 -4.56 18.27 -9.83
C LEU A 35 -5.86 18.96 -10.24
N LEU A 36 -5.94 20.27 -10.03
CA LEU A 36 -7.08 21.11 -10.38
C LEU A 36 -6.92 21.75 -11.76
N ALA A 37 -5.72 22.18 -12.10
CA ALA A 37 -5.45 22.88 -13.36
C ALA A 37 -3.99 22.70 -13.77
N SER A 38 -3.72 22.85 -15.07
CA SER A 38 -2.38 22.90 -15.62
C SER A 38 -2.28 23.96 -16.71
N ASP A 39 -1.09 24.52 -16.86
CA ASP A 39 -0.70 25.33 -18.02
C ASP A 39 0.66 24.81 -18.53
N PRO A 40 0.75 24.19 -19.71
CA PRO A 40 -0.32 24.01 -20.68
C PRO A 40 -1.40 23.03 -20.21
N LEU A 41 -2.60 23.18 -20.79
CA LEU A 41 -3.67 22.22 -20.60
C LEU A 41 -3.23 20.85 -21.12
N ASP A 42 -3.65 19.80 -20.44
CA ASP A 42 -3.42 18.45 -20.90
C ASP A 42 -4.12 18.21 -22.25
N GLY A 43 -3.37 17.72 -23.24
CA GLY A 43 -3.82 17.59 -24.63
C GLY A 43 -3.71 18.85 -25.48
N ALA A 44 -3.17 19.96 -24.96
CA ALA A 44 -3.14 21.23 -25.68
C ALA A 44 -2.32 21.16 -26.99
N GLN A 45 -2.84 21.83 -28.02
CA GLN A 45 -2.12 22.15 -29.26
C GLN A 45 -1.65 23.60 -29.20
N LEU A 46 -0.34 23.81 -29.21
CA LEU A 46 0.27 25.13 -29.11
C LEU A 46 1.03 25.47 -30.39
N SER A 47 1.01 26.74 -30.78
CA SER A 47 1.82 27.24 -31.90
C SER A 47 3.28 27.47 -31.52
N LEU A 48 3.54 27.77 -30.24
CA LEU A 48 4.85 28.04 -29.67
C LEU A 48 5.00 27.29 -28.35
N GLN A 49 6.23 26.92 -28.01
CA GLN A 49 6.49 26.26 -26.73
C GLN A 49 6.23 27.24 -25.58
N PRO A 50 5.50 26.82 -24.52
CA PRO A 50 5.28 27.68 -23.37
C PRO A 50 6.60 27.90 -22.63
N ALA A 51 6.74 29.06 -21.98
CA ALA A 51 7.94 29.37 -21.21
C ALA A 51 8.09 28.51 -19.94
N ALA A 52 7.00 27.91 -19.46
CA ALA A 52 6.99 27.05 -18.29
C ALA A 52 5.84 26.05 -18.35
N VAL A 53 5.92 25.01 -17.52
CA VAL A 53 4.79 24.17 -17.13
C VAL A 53 4.39 24.54 -15.70
N GLU A 54 3.11 24.77 -15.47
CA GLU A 54 2.50 25.01 -14.17
C GLU A 54 1.44 23.96 -13.85
N LEU A 55 1.47 23.42 -12.63
CA LEU A 55 0.54 22.42 -12.10
C LEU A 55 -0.08 22.96 -10.81
N ARG A 56 -1.41 23.13 -10.76
CA ARG A 56 -2.13 23.62 -9.57
C ARG A 56 -2.93 22.49 -8.91
N PHE A 57 -2.77 22.34 -7.60
CA PHE A 57 -3.41 21.31 -6.78
C PHE A 57 -4.50 21.91 -5.88
N ASN A 58 -5.37 21.06 -5.34
CA ASN A 58 -6.41 21.43 -4.38
C ASN A 58 -5.86 21.76 -2.98
N GLU A 59 -4.60 21.42 -2.72
CA GLU A 59 -3.91 21.65 -1.45
C GLU A 59 -2.40 21.89 -1.68
N PRO A 60 -1.67 22.44 -0.70
CA PRO A 60 -0.22 22.58 -0.82
C PRO A 60 0.47 21.21 -0.91
N VAL A 61 1.35 21.05 -1.88
CA VAL A 61 2.09 19.81 -2.12
C VAL A 61 3.60 20.01 -2.01
N ARG A 62 4.31 18.95 -1.62
CA ARG A 62 5.77 18.90 -1.62
C ARG A 62 6.25 18.22 -2.90
N PRO A 63 6.99 18.90 -3.79
CA PRO A 63 7.52 18.27 -4.99
C PRO A 63 8.55 17.19 -4.60
N LEU A 64 8.34 15.97 -5.09
CA LEU A 64 9.32 14.88 -4.98
C LEU A 64 10.08 14.72 -6.29
N MET A 65 9.37 14.85 -7.41
CA MET A 65 9.92 14.83 -8.76
C MET A 65 8.92 15.49 -9.72
N LEU A 66 9.40 16.31 -10.63
CA LEU A 66 8.67 16.69 -11.84
C LEU A 66 9.68 16.73 -12.98
N ARG A 67 9.40 16.03 -14.07
CA ARG A 67 10.25 15.95 -15.26
C ARG A 67 9.42 16.26 -16.49
N VAL A 68 9.96 17.12 -17.33
CA VAL A 68 9.42 17.38 -18.67
C VAL A 68 10.32 16.69 -19.67
N LEU A 69 9.71 15.81 -20.46
CA LEU A 69 10.34 14.97 -21.46
C LEU A 69 9.97 15.50 -22.85
N ASP A 70 10.95 15.57 -23.74
CA ASP A 70 10.69 15.76 -25.16
C ASP A 70 10.31 14.44 -25.85
N ARG A 71 10.05 14.51 -27.17
CA ARG A 71 9.77 13.34 -28.01
C ARG A 71 10.88 12.28 -28.00
N LYS A 72 12.13 12.66 -27.76
CA LYS A 72 13.26 11.72 -27.68
C LYS A 72 13.30 11.01 -26.31
N GLY A 73 12.40 11.38 -25.39
CA GLY A 73 12.42 10.96 -24.00
C GLY A 73 13.54 11.60 -23.20
N THR A 74 14.13 12.69 -23.70
CA THR A 74 15.16 13.45 -22.99
C THR A 74 14.48 14.37 -22.00
N THR A 75 14.93 14.37 -20.75
CA THR A 75 14.49 15.37 -19.77
C THR A 75 15.00 16.73 -20.20
N ILE A 76 14.12 17.64 -20.59
CA ILE A 76 14.47 19.02 -20.99
C ILE A 76 14.32 20.01 -19.85
N ALA A 77 13.51 19.69 -18.85
CA ALA A 77 13.34 20.48 -17.65
C ALA A 77 12.95 19.56 -16.49
N SER A 78 13.36 19.93 -15.28
CA SER A 78 13.02 19.17 -14.09
C SER A 78 12.92 20.06 -12.86
N LEU A 79 12.06 19.66 -11.94
CA LEU A 79 12.01 20.16 -10.57
C LEU A 79 12.28 18.97 -9.65
N ALA A 80 13.43 18.98 -9.01
CA ALA A 80 13.83 17.94 -8.07
C ALA A 80 13.16 18.14 -6.69
N ALA A 81 13.32 17.15 -5.82
CA ALA A 81 12.92 17.26 -4.43
C ALA A 81 13.56 18.48 -3.74
N GLY A 82 12.82 19.13 -2.86
CA GLY A 82 13.28 20.28 -2.06
C GLY A 82 12.92 21.66 -2.57
N ALA A 83 12.17 21.73 -3.67
CA ALA A 83 11.44 22.95 -4.01
C ALA A 83 10.36 23.28 -2.95
N PRO A 84 9.96 24.56 -2.81
CA PRO A 84 9.05 25.00 -1.75
C PRO A 84 7.71 24.27 -1.76
N VAL A 85 7.12 24.10 -0.59
CA VAL A 85 5.75 23.58 -0.46
C VAL A 85 4.79 24.64 -0.99
N THR A 86 3.98 24.28 -1.99
CA THR A 86 3.11 25.23 -2.69
C THR A 86 1.90 24.53 -3.29
N GLN A 87 0.82 25.27 -3.53
CA GLN A 87 -0.33 24.78 -4.28
C GLN A 87 -0.10 24.77 -5.80
N SER A 88 0.88 25.52 -6.29
CA SER A 88 1.25 25.59 -7.71
C SER A 88 2.73 25.24 -7.90
N LEU A 89 3.02 24.13 -8.59
CA LEU A 89 4.38 23.79 -9.03
C LEU A 89 4.62 24.41 -10.40
N ARG A 90 5.80 25.01 -10.59
CA ARG A 90 6.21 25.61 -11.86
C ARG A 90 7.61 25.17 -12.24
N VAL A 91 7.80 24.74 -13.49
CA VAL A 91 9.11 24.42 -14.05
C VAL A 91 9.31 25.21 -15.35
N THR A 92 10.39 25.98 -15.44
CA THR A 92 10.74 26.75 -16.64
C THR A 92 11.23 25.81 -17.73
N LEU A 93 10.77 26.00 -18.96
CA LEU A 93 11.22 25.23 -20.11
C LEU A 93 12.34 25.98 -20.85
N PRO A 94 13.39 25.28 -21.32
CA PRO A 94 14.31 25.86 -22.28
C PRO A 94 13.58 26.11 -23.60
N ALA A 95 14.15 26.96 -24.46
CA ALA A 95 13.68 27.07 -25.83
C ALA A 95 13.81 25.72 -26.54
N GLY A 96 12.76 25.33 -27.25
CA GLY A 96 12.60 24.02 -27.85
C GLY A 96 11.80 24.10 -29.14
N GLY A 97 11.76 22.97 -29.86
CA GLY A 97 11.17 22.87 -31.18
C GLY A 97 9.76 22.29 -31.18
N ASP A 98 9.23 22.09 -32.38
CA ASP A 98 7.96 21.41 -32.59
C ASP A 98 8.03 19.95 -32.12
N GLY A 99 6.91 19.45 -31.58
CA GLY A 99 6.77 18.06 -31.16
C GLY A 99 5.86 17.87 -29.95
N VAL A 100 5.78 16.62 -29.51
CA VAL A 100 5.02 16.19 -28.32
C VAL A 100 5.92 16.21 -27.10
N TYR A 101 5.41 16.80 -26.02
CA TYR A 101 6.08 16.91 -24.73
C TYR A 101 5.22 16.27 -23.64
N LEU A 102 5.86 15.69 -22.63
CA LEU A 102 5.20 15.03 -21.50
C LEU A 102 5.79 15.55 -20.18
N ALA A 103 4.93 16.04 -19.30
CA ALA A 103 5.28 16.32 -17.91
C ALA A 103 4.81 15.14 -17.04
N SER A 104 5.74 14.52 -16.31
CA SER A 104 5.50 13.44 -15.34
C SER A 104 5.91 13.94 -13.96
N TRP A 105 5.07 13.77 -12.95
CA TRP A 105 5.33 14.27 -11.60
C TRP A 105 4.98 13.26 -10.50
N ARG A 106 5.69 13.41 -9.38
CA ARG A 106 5.37 12.88 -8.06
C ARG A 106 5.43 14.00 -7.05
N VAL A 107 4.39 14.09 -6.24
CA VAL A 107 4.29 15.04 -5.14
C VAL A 107 3.87 14.31 -3.88
N ALA A 108 4.41 14.71 -2.74
CA ALA A 108 3.82 14.36 -1.46
C ALA A 108 2.66 15.33 -1.21
N SER A 109 1.47 14.77 -1.09
CA SER A 109 0.26 15.44 -0.60
C SER A 109 0.50 16.04 0.80
N ALA A 110 -0.43 16.86 1.32
CA ALA A 110 -0.33 17.37 2.70
C ALA A 110 -0.22 16.22 3.73
N ASP A 111 -0.67 15.04 3.33
CA ASP A 111 -0.60 13.79 4.06
C ASP A 111 0.58 12.90 3.66
N ASP A 112 1.69 13.42 3.12
CA ASP A 112 2.90 12.68 2.75
C ASP A 112 2.65 11.41 1.87
N HIS A 113 1.42 11.17 1.36
CA HIS A 113 1.18 10.13 0.37
C HIS A 113 1.73 10.62 -0.96
N PRO A 114 2.55 9.80 -1.63
CA PRO A 114 2.98 10.13 -2.97
C PRO A 114 1.76 10.06 -3.91
N VAL A 115 1.41 11.21 -4.46
CA VAL A 115 0.49 11.33 -5.58
C VAL A 115 1.31 11.54 -6.83
N ALA A 116 0.95 10.84 -7.88
CA ALA A 116 1.67 10.86 -9.13
C ALA A 116 0.73 11.02 -10.30
N GLY A 117 1.20 11.66 -11.36
CA GLY A 117 0.45 11.82 -12.59
C GLY A 117 1.31 12.33 -13.72
N SER A 118 0.73 12.32 -14.92
CA SER A 118 1.35 12.89 -16.11
C SER A 118 0.33 13.67 -16.94
N LEU A 119 0.83 14.62 -17.73
CA LEU A 119 0.10 15.33 -18.78
C LEU A 119 1.00 15.52 -20.00
N SER A 120 0.41 15.72 -21.17
CA SER A 120 1.19 15.95 -22.39
C SER A 120 0.56 17.01 -23.28
N TRP A 121 1.37 17.67 -24.09
CA TRP A 121 0.92 18.71 -25.03
C TRP A 121 1.74 18.63 -26.32
N ARG A 122 1.29 19.33 -27.36
CA ARG A 122 1.98 19.46 -28.63
C ARG A 122 2.34 20.92 -28.91
N VAL A 123 3.51 21.11 -29.51
CA VAL A 123 3.96 22.39 -30.08
C VAL A 123 4.15 22.22 -31.59
N GLY A 124 3.71 23.20 -32.38
CA GLY A 124 3.93 23.25 -33.82
C GLY A 124 2.73 22.84 -34.67
N THR A 125 2.95 22.56 -35.94
CA THR A 125 1.87 22.22 -36.89
C THR A 125 1.49 20.73 -36.84
N ALA A 126 0.21 20.44 -37.11
CA ALA A 126 -0.33 19.08 -37.19
C ALA A 126 0.35 18.31 -38.34
N GLY A 127 1.45 17.61 -38.03
CA GLY A 127 2.28 16.91 -39.02
C GLY A 127 3.75 16.77 -38.62
N ALA A 128 4.26 17.56 -37.66
CA ALA A 128 5.61 17.42 -37.11
C ALA A 128 5.85 16.07 -36.38
N ASP A 129 4.77 15.29 -36.17
CA ASP A 129 4.76 14.05 -35.38
C ASP A 129 5.09 12.78 -36.19
N THR A 130 5.40 12.83 -37.48
CA THR A 130 5.45 11.64 -38.37
C THR A 130 6.63 10.66 -38.19
N GLY A 131 7.60 10.94 -37.33
CA GLY A 131 8.64 9.96 -36.95
C GLY A 131 8.15 8.86 -35.99
N ALA A 132 8.79 7.69 -36.03
CA ALA A 132 8.54 6.65 -35.01
C ALA A 132 8.86 7.20 -33.61
N PRO A 133 8.04 6.90 -32.58
CA PRO A 133 8.37 7.27 -31.22
C PRO A 133 9.66 6.56 -30.76
N VAL A 134 10.43 7.18 -29.86
CA VAL A 134 11.76 6.66 -29.48
C VAL A 134 11.63 5.79 -28.24
N ALA A 135 12.30 4.63 -28.24
CA ALA A 135 12.38 3.76 -27.08
C ALA A 135 13.32 4.37 -26.03
N VAL A 136 12.78 4.73 -24.86
CA VAL A 136 13.57 5.15 -23.70
C VAL A 136 14.07 3.93 -22.95
N ALA A 137 15.34 3.93 -22.55
CA ALA A 137 15.92 2.92 -21.68
C ALA A 137 15.16 2.86 -20.36
N ALA A 138 14.71 1.67 -19.98
CA ALA A 138 13.89 1.48 -18.80
C ALA A 138 14.69 1.75 -17.52
N GLY A 139 14.21 2.70 -16.70
CA GLY A 139 14.63 2.96 -15.33
C GLY A 139 13.48 2.79 -14.35
N ALA A 140 12.66 1.72 -14.47
CA ALA A 140 11.64 1.40 -13.47
C ALA A 140 12.31 1.01 -12.16
N VAL A 141 11.85 1.64 -11.07
CA VAL A 141 12.25 1.27 -9.72
C VAL A 141 10.99 0.93 -8.98
N SER A 142 10.62 -0.35 -9.02
CA SER A 142 9.56 -0.85 -8.16
C SER A 142 9.95 -0.61 -6.69
N PRO A 143 9.04 -0.16 -5.81
CA PRO A 143 9.33 -0.05 -4.40
C PRO A 143 9.90 -1.38 -3.88
N PRO A 144 10.93 -1.37 -3.03
CA PRO A 144 11.62 -2.56 -2.53
C PRO A 144 10.75 -3.31 -1.51
N LEU A 145 9.63 -3.88 -1.95
CA LEU A 145 8.57 -4.43 -1.09
C LEU A 145 9.12 -5.47 -0.11
N VAL A 146 10.09 -6.26 -0.54
CA VAL A 146 10.77 -7.26 0.28
C VAL A 146 11.57 -6.62 1.41
N LEU A 147 12.36 -5.56 1.14
CA LEU A 147 13.13 -4.87 2.18
C LEU A 147 12.19 -4.23 3.20
N ARG A 148 11.12 -3.58 2.73
CA ARG A 148 10.10 -2.98 3.59
C ARG A 148 9.43 -4.02 4.48
N LEU A 149 9.01 -5.15 3.91
CA LEU A 149 8.41 -6.26 4.67
C LEU A 149 9.38 -6.84 5.73
N LEU A 150 10.63 -7.09 5.36
CA LEU A 150 11.62 -7.65 6.29
C LEU A 150 11.91 -6.67 7.44
N ALA A 151 12.04 -5.38 7.14
CA ALA A 151 12.27 -4.36 8.16
C ALA A 151 11.06 -4.21 9.11
N GLU A 152 9.84 -4.18 8.58
CA GLU A 152 8.62 -4.12 9.39
C GLU A 152 8.48 -5.36 10.29
N LEU A 153 8.66 -6.56 9.74
CA LEU A 153 8.58 -7.80 10.51
C LEU A 153 9.63 -7.87 11.63
N THR A 154 10.89 -7.54 11.32
CA THR A 154 11.97 -7.60 12.31
C THR A 154 11.75 -6.59 13.43
N LEU A 155 11.29 -5.38 13.11
CA LEU A 155 10.94 -4.37 14.10
C LEU A 155 9.76 -4.79 14.97
N LEU A 156 8.66 -5.29 14.38
CA LEU A 156 7.47 -5.76 15.10
C LEU A 156 7.79 -6.95 16.02
N ILE A 157 8.61 -7.90 15.55
CA ILE A 157 9.05 -9.06 16.36
C ILE A 157 9.94 -8.61 17.52
N ALA A 158 10.88 -7.69 17.27
CA ALA A 158 11.80 -7.19 18.30
C ALA A 158 11.05 -6.42 19.39
N ALA A 159 10.34 -5.34 19.02
CA ALA A 159 9.64 -4.49 19.96
C ALA A 159 8.48 -5.21 20.65
N GLY A 160 7.66 -5.92 19.86
CA GLY A 160 6.55 -6.71 20.38
C GLY A 160 6.98 -7.85 21.29
N GLY A 161 8.05 -8.55 20.93
CA GLY A 161 8.63 -9.61 21.76
C GLY A 161 9.17 -9.06 23.07
N ALA A 162 9.87 -7.92 23.04
CA ALA A 162 10.35 -7.25 24.24
C ALA A 162 9.22 -6.86 25.21
N LEU A 163 8.10 -6.34 24.69
CA LEU A 163 6.92 -6.01 25.49
C LEU A 163 6.15 -7.26 25.97
N ALA A 164 6.23 -8.37 25.24
CA ALA A 164 5.58 -9.64 25.60
C ALA A 164 6.23 -10.33 26.82
N LEU A 165 7.56 -10.25 26.94
CA LEU A 165 8.34 -11.02 27.92
C LEU A 165 7.96 -10.78 29.40
N PRO A 166 7.78 -9.54 29.89
CA PRO A 166 7.56 -9.28 31.33
C PRO A 166 6.27 -9.87 31.89
N TRP A 167 5.23 -10.00 31.06
CA TRP A 167 3.92 -10.50 31.48
C TRP A 167 3.70 -11.96 31.09
N LEU A 168 4.34 -12.47 30.03
CA LEU A 168 4.34 -13.91 29.73
C LEU A 168 5.25 -14.71 30.65
N ARG A 169 6.36 -14.12 31.11
CA ARG A 169 7.36 -14.73 32.01
C ARG A 169 7.70 -16.18 31.62
N PRO A 170 8.24 -16.43 30.41
CA PRO A 170 8.74 -17.74 30.03
C PRO A 170 9.93 -18.14 30.91
N GLU A 171 10.09 -19.43 31.16
CA GLU A 171 11.10 -19.99 32.06
C GLU A 171 12.12 -20.86 31.32
N GLY A 172 13.28 -21.11 31.94
CA GLY A 172 14.33 -22.00 31.44
C GLY A 172 14.73 -21.76 29.97
N LYS A 173 14.77 -22.83 29.18
CA LYS A 173 15.15 -22.77 27.74
C LYS A 173 14.18 -21.92 26.91
N ALA A 174 12.91 -21.83 27.30
CA ALA A 174 11.94 -21.00 26.60
C ALA A 174 12.27 -19.51 26.78
N ARG A 175 12.71 -19.11 27.98
CA ARG A 175 13.20 -17.75 28.26
C ARG A 175 14.37 -17.37 27.36
N LEU A 176 15.42 -18.19 27.37
CA LEU A 176 16.65 -17.95 26.59
C LEU A 176 16.36 -17.84 25.09
N ARG A 177 15.54 -18.75 24.55
CA ARG A 177 15.15 -18.73 23.13
C ARG A 177 14.31 -17.51 22.77
N SER A 178 13.41 -17.08 23.65
CA SER A 178 12.58 -15.89 23.42
C SER A 178 13.41 -14.61 23.37
N VAL A 179 14.34 -14.43 24.32
CA VAL A 179 15.27 -13.28 24.30
C VAL A 179 16.20 -13.34 23.08
N ARG A 180 16.63 -14.54 22.68
CA ARG A 180 17.42 -14.71 21.44
C ARG A 180 16.66 -14.23 20.21
N VAL A 181 15.36 -14.55 20.08
CA VAL A 181 14.53 -14.05 18.97
C VAL A 181 14.46 -12.54 18.95
N VAL A 182 14.19 -11.89 20.10
CA VAL A 182 14.16 -10.43 20.21
C VAL A 182 15.48 -9.81 19.74
N ARG A 183 16.61 -10.32 20.22
CA ARG A 183 17.94 -9.82 19.83
C ARG A 183 18.25 -10.03 18.35
N VAL A 184 17.93 -11.20 17.81
CA VAL A 184 18.19 -11.53 16.40
C VAL A 184 17.33 -10.64 15.51
N ALA A 185 16.04 -10.50 15.82
CA ALA A 185 15.14 -9.60 15.12
C ALA A 185 15.63 -8.14 15.20
N ALA A 186 16.08 -7.68 16.37
CA ALA A 186 16.62 -6.33 16.53
C ALA A 186 17.89 -6.08 15.68
N ARG A 187 18.79 -7.06 15.60
CA ARG A 187 20.01 -6.98 14.77
C ARG A 187 19.71 -6.99 13.28
N LEU A 188 18.78 -7.85 12.86
CA LEU A 188 18.31 -7.86 11.47
C LEU A 188 17.61 -6.55 11.13
N GLY A 189 16.76 -6.02 12.02
CA GLY A 189 16.13 -4.71 11.86
C GLY A 189 17.17 -3.59 11.72
N LEU A 190 18.20 -3.59 12.57
CA LEU A 190 19.31 -2.63 12.50
C LEU A 190 20.04 -2.70 11.14
N ALA A 191 20.32 -3.91 10.66
CA ALA A 191 20.96 -4.14 9.36
C ALA A 191 20.08 -3.70 8.17
N LEU A 192 18.75 -3.68 8.36
CA LEU A 192 17.79 -3.32 7.33
C LEU A 192 17.39 -1.84 7.34
N LEU A 193 17.70 -1.07 8.40
CA LEU A 193 17.30 0.35 8.51
C LEU A 193 17.82 1.18 7.33
N LEU A 194 19.12 1.14 7.05
CA LEU A 194 19.73 1.94 5.98
C LEU A 194 19.31 1.44 4.58
N PRO A 195 19.41 0.14 4.24
CA PRO A 195 18.95 -0.35 2.93
C PRO A 195 17.49 -0.05 2.64
N ARG A 196 16.59 -0.17 3.64
CA ARG A 196 15.19 0.21 3.50
C ARG A 196 15.06 1.70 3.21
N LEU A 197 15.73 2.55 4.00
CA LEU A 197 15.65 4.00 3.87
C LEU A 197 16.11 4.46 2.48
N LEU A 198 17.28 4.01 2.03
CA LEU A 198 17.82 4.37 0.72
C LEU A 198 16.91 3.89 -0.42
N ALA A 199 16.41 2.66 -0.33
CA ALA A 199 15.56 2.11 -1.37
C ALA A 199 14.14 2.75 -1.39
N GLU A 200 13.63 3.27 -0.26
CA GLU A 200 12.46 4.15 -0.23
C GLU A 200 12.74 5.51 -0.87
N GLY A 201 13.91 6.10 -0.58
CA GLY A 201 14.35 7.36 -1.20
C GLY A 201 14.49 7.28 -2.72
N ALA A 202 15.16 6.24 -3.20
CA ALA A 202 15.36 5.97 -4.62
C ALA A 202 14.02 5.74 -5.34
N ALA A 203 13.09 5.01 -4.71
CA ALA A 203 11.74 4.82 -5.22
C ALA A 203 10.97 6.15 -5.32
N LEU A 204 11.08 7.04 -4.34
CA LEU A 204 10.45 8.37 -4.37
C LEU A 204 11.04 9.25 -5.47
N ALA A 205 12.37 9.28 -5.56
CA ALA A 205 13.12 10.04 -6.57
C ALA A 205 12.95 9.47 -7.99
N GLY A 206 12.51 8.22 -8.14
CA GLY A 206 12.35 7.56 -9.44
C GLY A 206 13.68 7.14 -10.07
N THR A 207 14.69 6.86 -9.25
CA THR A 207 16.02 6.40 -9.65
C THR A 207 16.33 5.02 -9.08
N SER A 208 17.08 4.20 -9.83
CA SER A 208 17.55 2.90 -9.36
C SER A 208 18.82 3.00 -8.53
N ASP A 209 19.49 4.15 -8.59
CA ASP A 209 20.70 4.39 -7.80
C ASP A 209 20.34 4.88 -6.39
N TRP A 210 20.84 4.15 -5.40
CA TRP A 210 20.56 4.40 -3.99
C TRP A 210 21.44 5.51 -3.41
N PHE A 211 22.47 5.93 -4.13
CA PHE A 211 23.50 6.84 -3.63
C PHE A 211 23.60 8.17 -4.39
N GLU A 212 22.58 8.50 -5.19
CA GLU A 212 22.44 9.78 -5.89
C GLU A 212 21.90 10.91 -5.00
N ASP A 213 22.21 12.17 -5.37
CA ASP A 213 21.75 13.37 -4.66
C ASP A 213 20.22 13.47 -4.61
N GLU A 214 19.54 13.04 -5.68
CA GLU A 214 18.08 12.99 -5.79
C GLU A 214 17.46 12.06 -4.74
N THR A 215 18.11 10.94 -4.43
CA THR A 215 17.67 9.99 -3.39
C THR A 215 17.75 10.63 -2.02
N TYR A 216 18.84 11.33 -1.70
CA TYR A 216 19.00 12.03 -0.43
C TYR A 216 18.06 13.22 -0.30
N ALA A 217 17.87 13.99 -1.38
CA ALA A 217 16.94 15.11 -1.44
C ALA A 217 15.50 14.63 -1.20
N ALA A 218 15.06 13.57 -1.88
CA ALA A 218 13.73 13.00 -1.67
C ALA A 218 13.53 12.57 -0.20
N LEU A 219 14.51 11.91 0.41
CA LEU A 219 14.44 11.49 1.80
C LEU A 219 14.36 12.65 2.78
N ALA A 220 15.12 13.72 2.57
CA ALA A 220 15.17 14.89 3.45
C ALA A 220 13.80 15.57 3.62
N HIS A 221 12.89 15.39 2.65
CA HIS A 221 11.55 15.96 2.68
C HIS A 221 10.44 14.99 3.12
N THR A 222 10.83 13.83 3.68
CA THR A 222 9.91 12.82 4.24
C THR A 222 10.12 12.60 5.73
N ALA A 223 9.17 11.91 6.36
CA ALA A 223 9.29 11.45 7.74
C ALA A 223 10.21 10.22 7.92
N TYR A 224 10.69 9.59 6.84
CA TYR A 224 11.42 8.32 6.93
C TYR A 224 12.75 8.40 7.69
N PRO A 225 13.60 9.44 7.51
CA PRO A 225 14.82 9.58 8.31
C PRO A 225 14.54 9.74 9.80
N LEU A 226 13.50 10.50 10.18
CA LEU A 226 13.11 10.68 11.57
C LEU A 226 12.58 9.38 12.18
N ALA A 227 11.74 8.63 11.44
CA ALA A 227 11.28 7.32 11.87
C ALA A 227 12.44 6.34 12.09
N ALA A 228 13.44 6.34 11.19
CA ALA A 228 14.65 5.53 11.33
C ALA A 228 15.49 5.97 12.55
N ALA A 229 15.65 7.28 12.77
CA ALA A 229 16.36 7.84 13.92
C ALA A 229 15.72 7.46 15.26
N LEU A 230 14.38 7.37 15.32
CA LEU A 230 13.65 6.89 16.51
C LEU A 230 13.80 5.37 16.71
N ALA A 231 13.76 4.59 15.63
CA ALA A 231 13.91 3.14 15.71
C ALA A 231 15.32 2.69 16.10
N LEU A 232 16.35 3.42 15.66
CA LEU A 232 17.77 3.10 15.85
C LEU A 232 18.17 2.83 17.32
N PRO A 233 18.00 3.77 18.27
CA PRO A 233 18.38 3.54 19.67
C PRO A 233 17.56 2.41 20.30
N GLY A 234 16.28 2.29 19.92
CA GLY A 234 15.42 1.21 20.40
C GLY A 234 15.93 -0.17 20.00
N LEU A 235 16.27 -0.34 18.72
CA LEU A 235 16.83 -1.59 18.20
C LEU A 235 18.22 -1.90 18.75
N LEU A 236 19.07 -0.89 18.97
CA LEU A 236 20.38 -1.06 19.62
C LEU A 236 20.24 -1.63 21.05
N VAL A 237 19.35 -1.05 21.86
CA VAL A 237 19.07 -1.54 23.22
C VAL A 237 18.60 -3.00 23.19
N LEU A 238 17.68 -3.36 22.27
CA LEU A 238 17.16 -4.72 22.16
C LEU A 238 18.20 -5.73 21.61
N ALA A 239 19.06 -5.31 20.69
CA ALA A 239 20.13 -6.13 20.11
C ALA A 239 21.20 -6.53 21.15
N CYS A 240 21.34 -5.72 22.20
CA CYS A 240 22.30 -5.84 23.29
C CYS A 240 21.74 -6.49 24.56
N LEU A 241 20.48 -6.97 24.57
CA LEU A 241 19.94 -7.69 25.72
C LEU A 241 20.84 -8.86 26.15
N PRO A 242 21.02 -9.12 27.47
CA PRO A 242 21.90 -10.17 27.97
C PRO A 242 21.63 -11.55 27.37
N LYS A 243 22.69 -12.29 27.02
CA LYS A 243 22.58 -13.68 26.54
C LYS A 243 22.04 -14.63 27.62
N THR A 244 22.17 -14.26 28.89
CA THR A 244 21.62 -14.97 30.07
C THR A 244 20.09 -15.02 30.07
N GLY A 245 19.44 -14.24 29.19
CA GLY A 245 18.00 -14.13 29.15
C GLY A 245 17.44 -13.28 30.28
N GLU A 246 18.29 -12.65 31.09
CA GLU A 246 17.87 -11.66 32.08
C GLU A 246 17.53 -10.34 31.40
N TRP A 247 16.51 -9.66 31.92
CA TRP A 247 16.10 -8.36 31.41
C TRP A 247 15.63 -7.48 32.58
N LYS A 248 15.89 -6.19 32.46
CA LYS A 248 15.27 -5.15 33.30
C LYS A 248 14.12 -4.54 32.51
N ARG A 249 12.97 -4.32 33.16
CA ARG A 249 11.77 -3.75 32.49
C ARG A 249 12.09 -2.44 31.78
N GLY A 250 12.90 -1.57 32.40
CA GLY A 250 13.34 -0.31 31.79
C GLY A 250 14.06 -0.48 30.44
N TRP A 251 14.89 -1.51 30.27
CA TRP A 251 15.60 -1.76 29.01
C TRP A 251 14.65 -2.24 27.91
N LEU A 252 13.66 -3.07 28.26
CA LEU A 252 12.65 -3.52 27.31
C LEU A 252 11.78 -2.36 26.84
N LEU A 253 11.39 -1.46 27.75
CA LEU A 253 10.62 -0.25 27.42
C LEU A 253 11.45 0.74 26.60
N ALA A 254 12.68 1.03 27.01
CA ALA A 254 13.61 1.91 26.29
C ALA A 254 13.92 1.39 24.88
N GLY A 255 13.90 0.07 24.69
CA GLY A 255 14.04 -0.56 23.39
C GLY A 255 12.78 -0.51 22.53
N ALA A 256 11.64 -0.93 23.10
CA ALA A 256 10.42 -1.14 22.33
C ALA A 256 9.62 0.13 22.05
N VAL A 257 9.59 1.10 22.98
CA VAL A 257 8.76 2.30 22.84
C VAL A 257 9.23 3.17 21.66
N PRO A 258 10.51 3.57 21.54
CA PRO A 258 10.97 4.35 20.39
C PRO A 258 10.77 3.62 19.06
N ALA A 259 11.00 2.30 19.04
CA ALA A 259 10.78 1.47 17.87
C ALA A 259 9.31 1.42 17.42
N LEU A 260 8.34 1.43 18.36
CA LEU A 260 6.92 1.46 17.99
C LEU A 260 6.43 2.88 17.65
N LEU A 261 6.98 3.91 18.28
CA LEU A 261 6.68 5.30 17.97
C LEU A 261 7.13 5.69 16.56
N SER A 262 8.13 5.00 15.99
CA SER A 262 8.55 5.21 14.59
C SER A 262 7.42 4.98 13.59
N PHE A 263 6.43 4.11 13.88
CA PHE A 263 5.24 3.94 13.03
C PHE A 263 4.33 5.17 13.05
N GLY A 264 4.22 5.84 14.19
CA GLY A 264 3.43 7.07 14.33
C GLY A 264 4.03 8.23 13.54
N VAL A 265 5.36 8.31 13.53
CA VAL A 265 6.14 9.29 12.75
C VAL A 265 6.15 8.95 11.26
N GLY A 266 6.39 7.69 10.90
CA GLY A 266 6.31 7.24 9.50
C GLY A 266 4.91 7.41 8.89
N GLY A 267 3.88 7.54 9.74
CA GLY A 267 2.51 7.89 9.38
C GLY A 267 2.15 9.37 9.60
N HIS A 268 3.10 10.32 9.63
CA HIS A 268 2.85 11.76 9.77
C HIS A 268 1.76 12.28 8.83
N ALA A 269 1.62 11.64 7.67
CA ALA A 269 0.46 11.64 6.79
C ALA A 269 -0.91 11.85 7.45
N VAL A 270 -1.19 10.99 8.43
CA VAL A 270 -2.46 10.90 9.12
C VAL A 270 -2.69 12.09 10.09
N HIS A 271 -1.61 12.75 10.54
CA HIS A 271 -1.68 13.84 11.50
C HIS A 271 -2.29 15.12 10.90
N ALA A 272 -1.94 15.48 9.66
CA ALA A 272 -2.35 16.77 9.06
C ALA A 272 -3.84 16.81 8.69
N LEU A 273 -4.41 15.68 8.24
CA LEU A 273 -5.79 15.60 7.73
C LEU A 273 -6.86 15.33 8.79
N THR A 274 -6.50 14.63 9.86
CA THR A 274 -7.48 14.20 10.89
C THR A 274 -7.45 15.09 12.13
N GLY A 275 -6.65 16.16 12.16
CA GLY A 275 -6.37 16.89 13.40
C GLY A 275 -5.55 16.08 14.41
N GLY A 276 -4.74 15.13 13.92
CA GLY A 276 -3.79 14.36 14.73
C GLY A 276 -4.31 13.08 15.40
N TRP A 277 -5.63 12.83 15.48
CA TRP A 277 -6.15 11.75 16.34
C TRP A 277 -5.94 10.33 15.80
N LEU A 278 -5.82 10.14 14.48
CA LEU A 278 -5.69 8.78 13.93
C LEU A 278 -4.26 8.23 14.06
N ALA A 279 -3.25 9.07 14.28
CA ALA A 279 -1.88 8.64 14.52
C ALA A 279 -1.68 7.86 15.83
N PRO A 280 -2.16 8.32 17.01
CA PRO A 280 -2.12 7.49 18.21
C PRO A 280 -2.95 6.20 18.05
N VAL A 281 -4.03 6.21 17.27
CA VAL A 281 -4.79 4.98 16.94
C VAL A 281 -3.94 4.01 16.13
N LEU A 282 -3.17 4.49 15.14
CA LEU A 282 -2.22 3.68 14.37
C LEU A 282 -1.11 3.12 15.25
N VAL A 283 -0.52 3.92 16.15
CA VAL A 283 0.50 3.46 17.10
C VAL A 283 -0.07 2.37 18.01
N VAL A 284 -1.30 2.55 18.53
CA VAL A 284 -1.98 1.53 19.34
C VAL A 284 -2.22 0.26 18.52
N HIS A 285 -2.68 0.38 17.27
CA HIS A 285 -2.90 -0.76 16.38
C HIS A 285 -1.59 -1.53 16.11
N ALA A 286 -0.54 -0.81 15.74
CA ALA A 286 0.78 -1.37 15.46
C ALA A 286 1.40 -2.01 16.71
N ALA A 287 1.29 -1.36 17.88
CA ALA A 287 1.76 -1.91 19.15
C ALA A 287 0.99 -3.19 19.53
N ALA A 288 -0.34 -3.21 19.38
CA ALA A 288 -1.14 -4.40 19.66
C ALA A 288 -0.75 -5.56 18.72
N ALA A 289 -0.60 -5.29 17.42
CA ALA A 289 -0.14 -6.27 16.44
C ALA A 289 1.29 -6.78 16.72
N ALA A 290 2.21 -5.88 17.09
CA ALA A 290 3.57 -6.19 17.46
C ALA A 290 3.60 -7.12 18.69
N ILE A 291 2.95 -6.72 19.78
CA ILE A 291 2.88 -7.51 21.02
C ILE A 291 2.30 -8.89 20.73
N TRP A 292 1.24 -8.97 19.91
CA TRP A 292 0.66 -10.25 19.51
C TRP A 292 1.66 -11.13 18.76
N LEU A 293 2.31 -10.60 17.72
CA LEU A 293 3.31 -11.32 16.92
C LEU A 293 4.50 -11.79 17.77
N GLY A 294 5.02 -10.89 18.61
CA GLY A 294 6.13 -11.16 19.52
C GLY A 294 5.80 -12.23 20.57
N ALA A 295 4.57 -12.22 21.10
CA ALA A 295 4.10 -13.16 22.12
C ALA A 295 3.96 -14.61 21.61
N LEU A 296 3.82 -14.83 20.30
CA LEU A 296 3.72 -16.19 19.73
C LEU A 296 5.02 -16.99 19.90
N TRP A 297 6.18 -16.33 19.98
CA TRP A 297 7.48 -17.01 20.15
C TRP A 297 7.66 -17.64 21.53
N PRO A 298 7.54 -16.90 22.67
CA PRO A 298 7.54 -17.50 24.00
C PRO A 298 6.48 -18.59 24.16
N THR A 299 5.29 -18.38 23.60
CA THR A 299 4.18 -19.34 23.67
C THR A 299 4.52 -20.64 22.94
N GLU A 300 5.09 -20.56 21.74
CA GLU A 300 5.56 -21.74 21.02
C GLU A 300 6.70 -22.45 21.75
N TYR A 301 7.66 -21.71 22.30
CA TYR A 301 8.79 -22.32 23.02
C TYR A 301 8.35 -23.02 24.31
N ALA A 302 7.39 -22.46 25.04
CA ALA A 302 6.80 -23.10 26.22
C ALA A 302 6.05 -24.39 25.86
N LEU A 303 5.35 -24.41 24.72
CA LEU A 303 4.71 -25.63 24.20
C LEU A 303 5.71 -26.69 23.71
N ARG A 304 6.90 -26.27 23.25
CA ARG A 304 7.98 -27.18 22.85
C ARG A 304 8.71 -27.80 24.05
N SER A 305 8.64 -27.19 25.23
CA SER A 305 9.21 -27.76 26.47
C SER A 305 8.29 -28.77 27.15
N VAL A 306 7.06 -28.97 26.67
CA VAL A 306 6.18 -30.04 27.15
C VAL A 306 6.75 -31.38 26.67
N ASP A 307 7.39 -32.10 27.58
CA ASP A 307 7.90 -33.46 27.34
C ASP A 307 6.76 -34.47 27.50
N PRO A 308 6.44 -35.28 26.46
CA PRO A 308 5.44 -36.34 26.56
C PRO A 308 5.75 -37.40 27.63
N LYS A 309 7.01 -37.51 28.08
CA LYS A 309 7.46 -38.51 29.05
C LYS A 309 7.45 -38.02 30.50
N ILE A 310 7.55 -36.71 30.74
CA ILE A 310 7.70 -36.12 32.08
C ILE A 310 6.39 -35.45 32.56
N ASP A 311 5.39 -35.31 31.68
CA ASP A 311 4.03 -34.76 31.95
C ASP A 311 3.97 -33.44 32.73
N ASP A 312 5.06 -32.67 32.83
CA ASP A 312 5.03 -31.36 33.46
C ASP A 312 4.57 -30.28 32.47
N GLN A 313 3.26 -30.12 32.37
CA GLN A 313 2.61 -29.13 31.51
C GLN A 313 2.48 -27.75 32.19
N ARG A 314 2.85 -27.64 33.47
CA ARG A 314 2.66 -26.43 34.30
C ARG A 314 3.30 -25.18 33.70
N PRO A 315 4.55 -25.19 33.21
CA PRO A 315 5.17 -24.00 32.63
C PRO A 315 4.46 -23.51 31.36
N ALA A 316 4.00 -24.45 30.52
CA ALA A 316 3.28 -24.13 29.29
C ALA A 316 1.89 -23.55 29.60
N LEU A 317 1.16 -24.16 30.53
CA LEU A 317 -0.14 -23.67 31.00
C LEU A 317 -0.03 -22.29 31.65
N ALA A 318 1.03 -22.01 32.39
CA ALA A 318 1.26 -20.70 32.99
C ALA A 318 1.43 -19.60 31.92
N VAL A 319 2.28 -19.84 30.91
CA VAL A 319 2.49 -18.89 29.80
C VAL A 319 1.19 -18.70 29.00
N LEU A 320 0.50 -19.79 28.66
CA LEU A 320 -0.75 -19.75 27.91
C LEU A 320 -1.89 -19.08 28.68
N GLY A 321 -1.97 -19.29 30.00
CA GLY A 321 -2.96 -18.66 30.87
C GLY A 321 -2.75 -17.14 30.95
N ARG A 322 -1.51 -16.69 31.09
CA ARG A 322 -1.16 -15.26 31.05
C ARG A 322 -1.47 -14.65 29.68
N PHE A 323 -1.12 -15.34 28.59
CA PHE A 323 -1.51 -14.98 27.22
C PHE A 323 -3.03 -14.85 27.08
N ALA A 324 -3.79 -15.84 27.54
CA ALA A 324 -5.24 -15.84 27.45
C ALA A 324 -5.91 -14.75 28.31
N HIS A 325 -5.30 -14.33 29.42
CA HIS A 325 -5.82 -13.23 30.23
C HIS A 325 -5.68 -11.90 29.49
N ARG A 326 -4.45 -11.49 29.18
CA ARG A 326 -4.14 -10.20 28.54
C ARG A 326 -4.47 -10.14 27.06
N GLY A 327 -4.56 -11.29 26.39
CA GLY A 327 -4.91 -11.39 24.97
C GLY A 327 -6.29 -10.81 24.66
N ARG A 328 -7.22 -10.76 25.63
CA ARG A 328 -8.52 -10.10 25.48
C ARG A 328 -8.39 -8.59 25.34
N GLU A 329 -7.55 -7.97 26.17
CA GLU A 329 -7.26 -6.52 26.11
C GLU A 329 -6.57 -6.17 24.79
N LEU A 330 -5.55 -6.95 24.40
CA LEU A 330 -4.84 -6.77 23.13
C LEU A 330 -5.76 -6.93 21.92
N LEU A 331 -6.66 -7.91 21.95
CA LEU A 331 -7.64 -8.11 20.90
C LEU A 331 -8.60 -6.92 20.81
N GLY A 332 -9.11 -6.43 21.94
CA GLY A 332 -9.99 -5.27 21.98
C GLY A 332 -9.30 -4.03 21.39
N ALA A 333 -8.06 -3.76 21.79
CA ALA A 333 -7.27 -2.67 21.24
C ALA A 333 -7.07 -2.83 19.72
N LEU A 334 -6.73 -4.03 19.24
CA LEU A 334 -6.51 -4.30 17.82
C LEU A 334 -7.81 -4.15 16.99
N ALA A 335 -8.94 -4.66 17.52
CA ALA A 335 -10.24 -4.61 16.85
C ALA A 335 -10.78 -3.18 16.78
N VAL A 336 -10.77 -2.43 17.89
CA VAL A 336 -11.26 -1.05 17.93
C VAL A 336 -10.39 -0.13 17.07
N SER A 337 -9.07 -0.19 17.24
CA SER A 337 -8.18 0.63 16.40
C SER A 337 -8.26 0.25 14.92
N GLY A 338 -8.35 -1.04 14.61
CA GLY A 338 -8.51 -1.53 13.24
C GLY A 338 -9.81 -1.08 12.60
N LEU A 339 -10.91 -1.10 13.36
CA LEU A 339 -12.22 -0.61 12.93
C LEU A 339 -12.18 0.90 12.64
N LEU A 340 -11.61 1.69 13.54
CA LEU A 340 -11.45 3.14 13.34
C LEU A 340 -10.63 3.45 12.08
N ILE A 341 -9.51 2.76 11.88
CA ILE A 341 -8.68 2.89 10.68
C ILE A 341 -9.46 2.46 9.43
N ALA A 342 -10.21 1.36 9.50
CA ALA A 342 -11.00 0.83 8.39
C ALA A 342 -12.07 1.81 7.90
N CYS A 343 -12.84 2.39 8.83
CA CYS A 343 -13.89 3.35 8.52
C CYS A 343 -13.33 4.58 7.77
N VAL A 344 -12.16 5.08 8.21
CA VAL A 344 -11.52 6.23 7.56
C VAL A 344 -10.98 5.86 6.18
N GLN A 345 -10.41 4.67 6.01
CA GLN A 345 -9.73 4.29 4.77
C GLN A 345 -10.67 3.80 3.67
N LEU A 346 -11.74 3.06 4.00
CA LEU A 346 -12.69 2.50 3.03
C LEU A 346 -13.81 3.47 2.66
N GLY A 347 -14.19 4.38 3.55
CA GLY A 347 -15.38 5.21 3.37
C GLY A 347 -16.69 4.40 3.32
N PRO A 348 -17.81 5.00 2.90
CA PRO A 348 -19.08 4.30 2.80
C PRO A 348 -19.07 3.26 1.67
N PRO A 349 -19.97 2.25 1.72
CA PRO A 349 -20.08 1.25 0.67
C PRO A 349 -20.35 1.92 -0.67
N SER A 350 -19.51 1.60 -1.65
CA SER A 350 -19.58 2.17 -3.00
C SER A 350 -18.97 1.17 -3.99
N PRO A 351 -19.28 1.28 -5.29
CA PRO A 351 -18.63 0.45 -6.32
C PRO A 351 -17.09 0.59 -6.35
N ALA A 352 -16.52 1.63 -5.73
CA ALA A 352 -15.07 1.77 -5.53
C ALA A 352 -14.44 0.65 -4.66
N TRP A 353 -15.24 -0.12 -3.91
CA TRP A 353 -14.78 -1.32 -3.17
C TRP A 353 -14.32 -2.47 -4.07
N GLY A 354 -14.50 -2.36 -5.39
CA GLY A 354 -13.90 -3.28 -6.37
C GLY A 354 -12.41 -3.05 -6.62
N ASN A 355 -11.81 -1.95 -6.13
CA ASN A 355 -10.42 -1.61 -6.43
C ASN A 355 -9.38 -2.55 -5.76
N THR A 356 -8.14 -2.53 -6.25
CA THR A 356 -7.06 -3.39 -5.74
C THR A 356 -6.77 -3.15 -4.25
N TYR A 357 -6.85 -1.90 -3.78
CA TYR A 357 -6.73 -1.59 -2.35
C TYR A 357 -7.81 -2.31 -1.53
N ALA A 358 -9.09 -2.17 -1.90
CA ALA A 358 -10.20 -2.77 -1.18
C ALA A 358 -10.13 -4.30 -1.20
N ARG A 359 -9.71 -4.92 -2.32
CA ARG A 359 -9.45 -6.38 -2.38
C ARG A 359 -8.34 -6.81 -1.42
N LEU A 360 -7.20 -6.12 -1.41
CA LEU A 360 -6.10 -6.41 -0.47
C LEU A 360 -6.52 -6.19 0.98
N PHE A 361 -7.32 -5.15 1.24
CA PHE A 361 -7.87 -4.85 2.54
C PHE A 361 -8.84 -5.93 3.01
N MET A 362 -9.76 -6.39 2.14
CA MET A 362 -10.69 -7.48 2.43
C MET A 362 -9.96 -8.80 2.65
N ALA A 363 -8.91 -9.09 1.86
CA ALA A 363 -8.05 -10.24 2.10
C ALA A 363 -7.38 -10.15 3.47
N LYS A 364 -6.85 -8.98 3.86
CA LYS A 364 -6.27 -8.73 5.19
C LYS A 364 -7.29 -8.94 6.30
N LEU A 365 -8.53 -8.47 6.11
CA LEU A 365 -9.61 -8.66 7.06
C LEU A 365 -10.01 -10.13 7.19
N GLY A 366 -10.07 -10.86 6.06
CA GLY A 366 -10.31 -12.31 6.04
C GLY A 366 -9.23 -13.11 6.78
N LEU A 367 -7.95 -12.77 6.58
CA LEU A 367 -6.84 -13.38 7.32
C LEU A 367 -6.89 -13.04 8.81
N ALA A 368 -7.25 -11.81 9.18
CA ALA A 368 -7.45 -11.41 10.58
C ALA A 368 -8.62 -12.17 11.22
N PHE A 369 -9.73 -12.36 10.50
CA PHE A 369 -10.85 -13.18 10.95
C PHE A 369 -10.41 -14.63 11.21
N LEU A 370 -9.67 -15.23 10.28
CA LEU A 370 -9.13 -16.59 10.43
C LEU A 370 -8.19 -16.70 11.63
N LEU A 371 -7.35 -15.68 11.85
CA LEU A 371 -6.47 -15.57 13.02
C LEU A 371 -7.27 -15.54 14.33
N PHE A 372 -8.35 -14.76 14.40
CA PHE A 372 -9.21 -14.68 15.57
C PHE A 372 -10.01 -15.97 15.80
N ALA A 373 -10.47 -16.63 14.74
CA ALA A 373 -11.13 -17.93 14.83
C ALA A 373 -10.18 -19.00 15.40
N LEU A 374 -8.91 -19.02 14.96
CA LEU A 374 -7.89 -19.89 15.57
C LEU A 374 -7.60 -19.50 17.02
N GLY A 375 -7.55 -18.21 17.36
CA GLY A 375 -7.43 -17.73 18.73
C GLY A 375 -8.56 -18.21 19.64
N ALA A 376 -9.80 -18.16 19.16
CA ALA A 376 -10.99 -18.69 19.82
C ALA A 376 -10.89 -20.21 20.06
N LEU A 377 -10.49 -20.97 19.03
CA LEU A 377 -10.27 -22.42 19.14
C LEU A 377 -9.15 -22.76 20.14
N ASN A 378 -8.05 -22.00 20.12
CA ASN A 378 -6.98 -22.11 21.10
C ASN A 378 -7.52 -21.92 22.52
N ARG A 379 -8.28 -20.85 22.75
CA ARG A 379 -8.80 -20.46 24.07
C ARG A 379 -9.83 -21.46 24.63
N TRP A 380 -10.82 -21.84 23.83
CA TRP A 380 -11.98 -22.58 24.33
C TRP A 380 -11.91 -24.08 24.08
N CYS A 381 -11.16 -24.53 23.08
CA CYS A 381 -11.05 -25.94 22.76
C CYS A 381 -9.72 -26.55 23.22
N TRP A 382 -8.60 -25.98 22.77
CA TRP A 382 -7.30 -26.64 22.91
C TRP A 382 -6.60 -26.34 24.23
N LEU A 383 -6.70 -25.13 24.78
CA LEU A 383 -6.14 -24.81 26.10
C LEU A 383 -6.80 -25.63 27.23
N PRO A 384 -8.14 -25.75 27.31
CA PRO A 384 -8.78 -26.63 28.28
C PRO A 384 -8.49 -28.11 28.01
N ALA A 385 -8.25 -28.50 26.76
CA ALA A 385 -7.84 -29.87 26.43
C ALA A 385 -6.42 -30.18 26.91
N LEU A 386 -5.51 -29.21 26.84
CA LEU A 386 -4.16 -29.30 27.41
C LEU A 386 -4.23 -29.40 28.93
N ALA A 387 -4.98 -28.52 29.58
CA ALA A 387 -5.16 -28.54 31.05
C ALA A 387 -5.70 -29.88 31.59
N ARG A 388 -6.48 -30.61 30.77
CA ARG A 388 -7.00 -31.96 31.08
C ARG A 388 -6.05 -33.10 30.67
N GLY A 389 -4.77 -32.82 30.40
CA GLY A 389 -3.75 -33.84 30.13
C GLY A 389 -3.92 -34.60 28.80
N ARG A 390 -4.64 -34.06 27.81
CA ARG A 390 -4.85 -34.79 26.55
C ARG A 390 -3.56 -34.86 25.72
N ARG A 391 -3.10 -36.09 25.43
CA ARG A 391 -1.85 -36.39 24.70
C ARG A 391 -1.60 -35.59 23.41
N ARG A 392 -2.63 -35.30 22.62
CA ARG A 392 -2.51 -34.55 21.33
C ARG A 392 -2.77 -33.04 21.45
N ALA A 393 -3.11 -32.53 22.64
CA ALA A 393 -3.46 -31.11 22.79
C ALA A 393 -2.24 -30.20 22.56
N ALA A 394 -1.09 -30.52 23.15
CA ALA A 394 0.13 -29.71 23.01
C ALA A 394 0.61 -29.60 21.55
N SER A 395 0.56 -30.69 20.78
CA SER A 395 0.96 -30.69 19.37
C SER A 395 0.01 -29.88 18.49
N ARG A 396 -1.30 -30.00 18.72
CA ARG A 396 -2.32 -29.20 18.01
C ARG A 396 -2.21 -27.71 18.33
N LEU A 397 -2.02 -27.37 19.60
CA LEU A 397 -1.85 -25.98 20.04
C LEU A 397 -0.57 -25.38 19.46
N ARG A 398 0.53 -26.17 19.40
CA ARG A 398 1.77 -25.76 18.74
C ARG A 398 1.59 -25.52 17.24
N LEU A 399 0.88 -26.41 16.53
CA LEU A 399 0.56 -26.20 15.12
C LEU A 399 -0.28 -24.94 14.93
N SER A 400 -1.30 -24.74 15.76
CA SER A 400 -2.12 -23.52 15.68
C SER A 400 -1.32 -22.25 15.93
N VAL A 401 -0.43 -22.22 16.93
CA VAL A 401 0.44 -21.06 17.18
C VAL A 401 1.34 -20.76 15.97
N ARG A 402 1.83 -21.79 15.27
CA ARG A 402 2.59 -21.61 14.01
C ARG A 402 1.73 -21.05 12.88
N LEU A 403 0.50 -21.56 12.71
CA LEU A 403 -0.46 -21.04 11.74
C LEU A 403 -0.83 -19.59 12.05
N CYS A 404 -1.10 -19.26 13.31
CA CYS A 404 -1.36 -17.89 13.76
C CYS A 404 -0.18 -16.96 13.43
N ARG A 405 1.07 -17.41 13.61
CA ARG A 405 2.25 -16.63 13.23
C ARG A 405 2.32 -16.42 11.70
N GLY A 406 2.09 -17.47 10.91
CA GLY A 406 2.08 -17.37 9.45
C GLY A 406 1.00 -16.42 8.92
N LEU A 407 -0.22 -16.53 9.46
CA LEU A 407 -1.33 -15.62 9.12
C LEU A 407 -1.01 -14.17 9.48
N LEU A 408 -0.42 -13.93 10.65
CA LEU A 408 -0.07 -12.57 11.07
C LEU A 408 1.06 -11.98 10.21
N VAL A 409 2.04 -12.79 9.78
CA VAL A 409 3.04 -12.37 8.78
C VAL A 409 2.38 -12.02 7.45
N ALA A 410 1.40 -12.81 6.99
CA ALA A 410 0.64 -12.50 5.77
C ALA A 410 -0.20 -11.22 5.91
N VAL A 411 -0.81 -10.97 7.08
CA VAL A 411 -1.50 -9.71 7.39
C VAL A 411 -0.55 -8.51 7.33
N VAL A 412 0.68 -8.64 7.84
CA VAL A 412 1.70 -7.58 7.71
C VAL A 412 2.10 -7.40 6.25
N ALA A 413 2.35 -8.47 5.49
CA ALA A 413 2.67 -8.38 4.06
C ALA A 413 1.58 -7.67 3.24
N LEU A 414 0.30 -7.97 3.49
CA LEU A 414 -0.80 -7.23 2.86
C LEU A 414 -0.85 -5.77 3.31
N SER A 415 -0.44 -5.45 4.54
CA SER A 415 -0.34 -4.06 5.01
C SER A 415 0.74 -3.28 4.29
N VAL A 416 1.90 -3.89 4.04
CA VAL A 416 2.98 -3.29 3.23
C VAL A 416 2.49 -3.03 1.80
N ALA A 417 1.84 -4.02 1.18
CA ALA A 417 1.30 -3.91 -0.18
C ALA A 417 0.18 -2.86 -0.28
N LEU A 418 -0.68 -2.73 0.74
CA LEU A 418 -1.69 -1.66 0.78
C LEU A 418 -1.04 -0.28 0.73
N GLY A 419 0.12 -0.11 1.35
CA GLY A 419 0.90 1.13 1.33
C GLY A 419 1.50 1.50 -0.03
N THR A 420 1.36 0.65 -1.07
CA THR A 420 1.75 0.96 -2.46
C THR A 420 0.53 1.16 -3.36
N THR A 421 -0.68 1.17 -2.79
CA THR A 421 -1.94 1.31 -3.54
C THR A 421 -2.73 2.49 -3.02
N MET A 422 -3.48 3.17 -3.89
CA MET A 422 -4.34 4.27 -3.50
C MET A 422 -5.62 3.73 -2.83
N PRO A 423 -6.02 4.23 -1.65
CA PRO A 423 -7.30 3.86 -1.04
C PRO A 423 -8.48 4.31 -1.91
N PRO A 424 -9.66 3.66 -1.84
CA PRO A 424 -10.85 4.01 -2.63
C PRO A 424 -11.20 5.51 -2.61
N ARG A 425 -10.97 6.18 -1.48
CA ARG A 425 -11.15 7.64 -1.33
C ARG A 425 -10.19 8.51 -2.16
N ALA A 426 -9.08 7.96 -2.64
CA ALA A 426 -8.00 8.67 -3.34
C ALA A 426 -7.97 8.40 -4.86
N GLY A 427 -8.80 7.49 -5.33
CA GLY A 427 -8.77 7.01 -6.70
C GLY A 427 -9.08 5.52 -6.72
N ALA A 428 -10.19 5.13 -7.35
CA ALA A 428 -10.38 3.75 -7.79
C ALA A 428 -9.11 3.34 -8.58
N GLY A 429 -8.57 2.11 -8.53
CA GLY A 429 -9.01 0.97 -9.34
C GLY A 429 -8.03 0.51 -10.43
N ALA A 430 -6.76 0.19 -10.12
CA ALA A 430 -5.83 -0.40 -11.11
C ALA A 430 -6.02 -1.92 -11.20
N VAL A 431 -6.30 -2.46 -12.40
CA VAL A 431 -6.33 -3.90 -12.73
C VAL A 431 -5.10 -4.21 -13.60
N ALA A 432 -4.40 -5.31 -13.31
CA ALA A 432 -3.21 -5.70 -14.06
C ALA A 432 -3.54 -6.07 -15.52
N PRO A 433 -2.77 -5.59 -16.52
CA PRO A 433 -3.12 -5.82 -17.92
C PRO A 433 -2.48 -7.07 -18.54
N PRO A 434 -3.10 -7.67 -19.58
CA PRO A 434 -2.55 -8.81 -20.34
C PRO A 434 -1.60 -8.35 -21.47
N PRO A 435 -0.73 -9.23 -22.02
CA PRO A 435 0.28 -8.86 -23.02
C PRO A 435 -0.28 -8.42 -24.39
N ALA A 436 0.60 -7.79 -25.17
CA ALA A 436 0.33 -6.76 -26.19
C ALA A 436 0.21 -7.24 -27.66
N ALA A 437 -0.73 -6.61 -28.38
CA ALA A 437 -0.78 -6.32 -29.83
C ALA A 437 -1.77 -5.14 -30.03
N LEU A 438 -2.00 -4.62 -31.25
CA LEU A 438 -3.18 -3.79 -31.53
C LEU A 438 -4.41 -4.53 -30.98
N VAL A 439 -5.10 -3.94 -30.01
CA VAL A 439 -6.06 -4.65 -29.17
C VAL A 439 -7.46 -4.35 -29.68
N GLU A 440 -8.16 -5.36 -30.20
CA GLU A 440 -9.63 -5.38 -30.18
C GLU A 440 -10.05 -6.31 -29.03
N ARG A 441 -10.61 -5.73 -27.97
CA ARG A 441 -11.05 -6.48 -26.78
C ARG A 441 -12.50 -6.21 -26.49
N HIS A 442 -13.22 -7.27 -26.13
CA HIS A 442 -14.61 -7.20 -25.73
C HIS A 442 -14.78 -7.70 -24.30
N TRP A 443 -15.56 -6.98 -23.50
CA TRP A 443 -15.92 -7.38 -22.14
C TRP A 443 -17.43 -7.26 -21.94
N PRO A 444 -18.03 -8.20 -21.18
CA PRO A 444 -19.37 -7.98 -20.64
C PRO A 444 -19.29 -6.96 -19.49
N SER A 445 -20.13 -5.93 -19.52
CA SER A 445 -20.30 -5.00 -18.39
C SER A 445 -21.11 -5.66 -17.28
N ALA A 446 -20.74 -5.37 -16.03
CA ALA A 446 -21.56 -5.71 -14.88
C ALA A 446 -22.92 -4.98 -14.86
N TYR A 447 -23.06 -3.92 -15.66
CA TYR A 447 -24.25 -3.06 -15.71
C TYR A 447 -25.12 -3.30 -16.95
N GLY A 448 -24.82 -4.36 -17.73
CA GLY A 448 -25.59 -4.75 -18.91
C GLY A 448 -24.91 -4.56 -20.26
N PRO A 449 -24.26 -3.41 -20.59
CA PRO A 449 -23.72 -3.21 -21.92
C PRO A 449 -22.53 -4.13 -22.24
N ARG A 450 -22.30 -4.39 -23.53
CA ARG A 450 -21.07 -4.96 -24.06
C ARG A 450 -20.10 -3.83 -24.40
N LEU A 451 -18.88 -3.95 -23.91
CA LEU A 451 -17.81 -2.99 -24.09
C LEU A 451 -16.81 -3.56 -25.10
N GLY A 452 -16.57 -2.86 -26.21
CA GLY A 452 -15.55 -3.22 -27.19
C GLY A 452 -14.51 -2.11 -27.29
N LEU A 453 -13.25 -2.35 -26.92
CA LEU A 453 -12.16 -1.37 -27.06
C LEU A 453 -11.24 -1.79 -28.20
N ASN A 454 -10.99 -0.84 -29.10
CA ASN A 454 -10.03 -0.94 -30.18
C ASN A 454 -8.90 0.08 -29.96
N VAL A 455 -7.65 -0.38 -30.01
CA VAL A 455 -6.46 0.47 -30.06
C VAL A 455 -5.81 0.27 -31.42
N ALA A 456 -5.76 1.31 -32.24
CA ALA A 456 -5.26 1.25 -33.60
C ALA A 456 -4.33 2.41 -33.96
N MET A 457 -3.52 2.22 -35.00
CA MET A 457 -2.75 3.31 -35.59
C MET A 457 -3.60 3.98 -36.68
N GLN A 458 -3.90 5.26 -36.51
CA GLN A 458 -4.65 6.07 -37.46
C GLN A 458 -3.75 7.23 -37.92
N ALA A 459 -3.48 7.30 -39.23
CA ALA A 459 -2.55 8.27 -39.82
C ALA A 459 -1.17 8.33 -39.12
N GLY A 460 -0.65 7.16 -38.70
CA GLY A 460 0.66 7.05 -38.02
C GLY A 460 0.63 7.42 -36.53
N ARG A 461 -0.54 7.62 -35.92
CA ARG A 461 -0.71 7.94 -34.50
C ARG A 461 -1.56 6.89 -33.79
N PRO A 462 -1.33 6.63 -32.50
CA PRO A 462 -2.23 5.78 -31.74
C PRO A 462 -3.57 6.49 -31.53
N ALA A 463 -4.65 5.80 -31.86
CA ALA A 463 -6.02 6.17 -31.62
C ALA A 463 -6.70 5.07 -30.81
N VAL A 464 -7.57 5.47 -29.89
CA VAL A 464 -8.36 4.54 -29.08
C VAL A 464 -9.84 4.79 -29.31
N THR A 465 -10.58 3.73 -29.59
CA THR A 465 -12.03 3.75 -29.75
C THR A 465 -12.66 2.76 -28.79
N LEU A 466 -13.55 3.24 -27.93
CA LEU A 466 -14.43 2.46 -27.08
C LEU A 466 -15.83 2.42 -27.70
N SER A 467 -16.33 1.23 -27.98
CA SER A 467 -17.71 0.94 -28.34
C SER A 467 -18.46 0.41 -27.13
N VAL A 468 -19.67 0.92 -26.91
CA VAL A 468 -20.56 0.55 -25.81
C VAL A 468 -21.91 0.23 -26.44
N THR A 469 -22.29 -1.04 -26.36
CA THR A 469 -23.52 -1.57 -26.95
C THR A 469 -24.40 -2.16 -25.86
N GLY A 470 -25.71 -1.94 -25.92
CA GLY A 470 -26.68 -2.50 -24.98
C GLY A 470 -26.97 -3.98 -25.24
N PRO A 471 -27.87 -4.59 -24.46
CA PRO A 471 -28.25 -5.99 -24.61
C PRO A 471 -28.82 -6.36 -25.98
N ASP A 472 -29.46 -5.40 -26.66
CA ASP A 472 -30.08 -5.57 -27.98
C ASP A 472 -29.16 -5.15 -29.15
N ASP A 473 -27.84 -5.10 -28.91
CA ASP A 473 -26.80 -4.58 -29.82
C ASP A 473 -27.01 -3.11 -30.28
N GLN A 474 -27.91 -2.38 -29.61
CA GLN A 474 -28.13 -0.95 -29.83
C GLN A 474 -27.06 -0.11 -29.12
N PRO A 475 -26.75 1.11 -29.58
CA PRO A 475 -25.84 2.01 -28.87
C PRO A 475 -26.26 2.28 -27.42
N PHE A 476 -25.31 2.21 -26.49
CA PHE A 476 -25.56 2.50 -25.07
C PHE A 476 -24.77 3.74 -24.65
N THR A 477 -25.46 4.75 -24.12
CA THR A 477 -24.85 6.02 -23.69
C THR A 477 -24.28 5.88 -22.27
N ILE A 478 -23.04 6.31 -22.11
CA ILE A 478 -22.36 6.40 -20.81
C ILE A 478 -22.17 7.86 -20.42
N ARG A 479 -21.93 8.13 -19.14
CA ARG A 479 -21.63 9.47 -18.64
C ARG A 479 -20.27 9.97 -19.11
N GLU A 480 -19.24 9.15 -18.94
CA GLU A 480 -17.85 9.53 -19.24
C GLU A 480 -16.99 8.29 -19.45
N ALA A 481 -16.00 8.37 -20.34
CA ALA A 481 -14.92 7.40 -20.42
C ALA A 481 -13.55 8.09 -20.37
N VAL A 482 -12.64 7.54 -19.57
CA VAL A 482 -11.27 8.03 -19.39
C VAL A 482 -10.28 6.88 -19.53
N LEU A 483 -9.42 6.96 -20.52
CA LEU A 483 -8.29 6.09 -20.69
C LEU A 483 -7.14 6.51 -19.75
N VAL A 484 -6.60 5.59 -18.96
CA VAL A 484 -5.45 5.82 -18.08
C VAL A 484 -4.30 4.96 -18.56
N LEU A 485 -3.15 5.57 -18.84
CA LEU A 485 -1.95 4.93 -19.36
C LEU A 485 -0.74 5.28 -18.50
N GLU A 486 0.11 4.32 -18.22
CA GLU A 486 1.36 4.51 -17.49
C GLU A 486 2.48 3.70 -18.15
N ARG A 487 3.72 4.11 -17.89
CA ARG A 487 4.89 3.33 -18.29
C ARG A 487 5.92 3.40 -17.17
N PRO A 488 5.75 2.58 -16.11
CA PRO A 488 6.64 2.59 -14.95
C PRO A 488 8.10 2.34 -15.33
N GLU A 489 8.31 1.49 -16.34
CA GLU A 489 9.63 1.22 -16.93
C GLU A 489 10.35 2.47 -17.41
N ALA A 490 9.64 3.44 -17.98
CA ALA A 490 10.22 4.70 -18.41
C ALA A 490 10.12 5.81 -17.33
N GLY A 491 9.72 5.48 -16.10
CA GLY A 491 9.46 6.46 -15.05
C GLY A 491 8.28 7.40 -15.35
N ILE A 492 7.35 6.97 -16.22
CA ILE A 492 6.16 7.74 -16.58
C ILE A 492 5.01 7.36 -15.65
N GLU A 493 4.55 8.34 -14.90
CA GLU A 493 3.40 8.26 -14.01
C GLU A 493 2.07 8.25 -14.78
N PRO A 494 0.94 7.88 -14.16
CA PRO A 494 -0.33 7.72 -14.87
C PRO A 494 -0.79 8.98 -15.64
N LEU A 495 -0.93 8.84 -16.96
CA LEU A 495 -1.48 9.79 -17.93
C LEU A 495 -2.97 9.51 -18.16
N ARG A 496 -3.84 10.50 -18.00
CA ARG A 496 -5.31 10.34 -18.14
C ARG A 496 -5.80 11.00 -19.43
N ARG A 497 -6.59 10.32 -20.26
CA ARG A 497 -7.10 10.79 -21.56
C ARG A 497 -8.60 10.58 -21.64
N ARG A 498 -9.38 11.65 -21.75
CA ARG A 498 -10.82 11.54 -21.97
C ARG A 498 -11.10 10.94 -23.37
N LEU A 499 -12.12 10.08 -23.44
CA LEU A 499 -12.66 9.55 -24.69
C LEU A 499 -13.99 10.27 -24.97
N ASP A 500 -14.01 11.08 -26.03
CA ASP A 500 -15.19 11.89 -26.38
C ASP A 500 -16.16 11.08 -27.25
N GLU A 501 -17.46 11.31 -27.09
CA GLU A 501 -18.47 10.66 -27.94
C GLU A 501 -18.33 11.12 -29.39
N ARG A 502 -18.12 10.17 -30.31
CA ARG A 502 -17.95 10.40 -31.75
C ARG A 502 -19.20 10.03 -32.54
N ALA A 503 -19.91 9.02 -32.06
CA ALA A 503 -21.20 8.58 -32.54
C ALA A 503 -21.94 7.94 -31.35
N PRO A 504 -23.27 7.76 -31.43
CA PRO A 504 -24.01 7.08 -30.37
C PRO A 504 -23.33 5.76 -29.99
N GLY A 505 -22.96 5.62 -28.71
CA GLY A 505 -22.30 4.41 -28.17
C GLY A 505 -20.87 4.19 -28.67
N ARG A 506 -20.23 5.18 -29.32
CA ARG A 506 -18.81 5.14 -29.71
C ARG A 506 -18.08 6.37 -29.18
N TYR A 507 -17.11 6.11 -28.33
CA TYR A 507 -16.26 7.10 -27.67
C TYR A 507 -14.84 6.93 -28.17
N GLY A 508 -14.11 8.01 -28.40
CA GLY A 508 -12.78 7.90 -28.98
C GLY A 508 -11.89 9.11 -28.75
N ASN A 509 -10.59 8.83 -28.77
CA ASN A 509 -9.53 9.82 -28.78
C ASN A 509 -8.59 9.49 -29.94
N ASP A 510 -8.65 10.32 -30.99
CA ASP A 510 -7.94 10.12 -32.25
C ASP A 510 -6.51 10.68 -32.22
N ASP A 511 -6.12 11.30 -31.11
CA ASP A 511 -4.85 12.02 -30.99
C ASP A 511 -4.19 11.76 -29.63
N LEU A 512 -3.89 10.49 -29.36
CA LEU A 512 -3.16 10.11 -28.16
C LEU A 512 -1.72 10.59 -28.25
N LEU A 513 -1.45 11.70 -27.57
CA LEU A 513 -0.13 12.28 -27.36
C LEU A 513 0.74 11.39 -26.47
N LEU A 514 1.30 10.33 -27.05
CA LEU A 514 2.21 9.41 -26.38
C LEU A 514 3.60 9.57 -27.01
N PRO A 515 4.55 10.28 -26.37
CA PRO A 515 5.83 10.60 -27.00
C PRO A 515 6.78 9.41 -27.14
N LEU A 516 6.54 8.31 -26.40
CA LEU A 516 7.49 7.18 -26.31
C LEU A 516 6.96 5.88 -26.90
N ALA A 517 7.85 5.14 -27.59
CA ALA A 517 7.56 3.82 -28.16
C ALA A 517 7.71 2.73 -27.10
N GLY A 518 7.21 1.54 -27.38
CA GLY A 518 7.33 0.37 -26.52
C GLY A 518 6.06 0.07 -25.71
N PRO A 519 6.16 -0.77 -24.66
CA PRO A 519 5.01 -1.26 -23.93
C PRO A 519 4.39 -0.15 -23.07
N TRP A 520 3.09 0.04 -23.24
CA TRP A 520 2.24 0.86 -22.39
C TRP A 520 1.23 -0.03 -21.69
N GLN A 521 0.96 0.28 -20.43
CA GLN A 521 0.01 -0.44 -19.60
C GLN A 521 -0.98 0.53 -18.95
N GLY A 522 -2.16 0.06 -18.55
CA GLY A 522 -3.19 0.95 -18.06
C GLY A 522 -4.58 0.30 -17.97
N TYR A 523 -5.61 1.13 -18.02
CA TYR A 523 -7.01 0.71 -17.99
C TYR A 523 -7.92 1.83 -18.52
N VAL A 524 -9.13 1.48 -18.97
CA VAL A 524 -10.18 2.45 -19.32
C VAL A 524 -11.19 2.52 -18.18
N GLU A 525 -11.42 3.71 -17.64
CA GLU A 525 -12.49 4.06 -16.72
C GLU A 525 -13.75 4.38 -17.52
N ILE A 526 -14.88 3.76 -17.18
CA ILE A 526 -16.16 3.91 -17.87
C ILE A 526 -17.22 4.20 -16.81
N TRP A 527 -17.68 5.44 -16.76
CA TRP A 527 -18.74 5.89 -15.89
C TRP A 527 -20.07 5.70 -16.60
N ILE A 528 -20.85 4.71 -16.16
CA ILE A 528 -22.21 4.47 -16.66
C ILE A 528 -23.12 5.60 -16.18
N ASP A 529 -22.99 5.97 -14.91
CA ASP A 529 -23.71 7.07 -14.25
C ASP A 529 -22.80 7.73 -13.19
N ASP A 530 -23.36 8.61 -12.37
CA ASP A 530 -22.64 9.36 -11.32
C ASP A 530 -21.98 8.51 -10.25
N PHE A 531 -22.44 7.28 -10.08
CA PHE A 531 -22.03 6.37 -9.02
C PHE A 531 -21.42 5.09 -9.58
N SER A 532 -21.77 4.67 -10.79
CA SER A 532 -21.39 3.41 -11.40
C SER A 532 -20.16 3.55 -12.30
N LEU A 533 -18.98 3.22 -11.76
CA LEU A 533 -17.71 3.17 -12.48
C LEU A 533 -17.28 1.73 -12.75
N GLU A 534 -16.97 1.44 -14.01
CA GLU A 534 -16.34 0.20 -14.45
C GLU A 534 -14.92 0.49 -14.97
N ARG A 535 -13.98 -0.45 -14.77
CA ARG A 535 -12.61 -0.30 -15.27
C ARG A 535 -12.13 -1.55 -15.98
N GLN A 536 -11.66 -1.39 -17.20
CA GLN A 536 -11.19 -2.48 -18.03
C GLN A 536 -9.69 -2.36 -18.30
N PRO A 537 -8.88 -3.38 -17.94
CA PRO A 537 -7.44 -3.32 -18.10
C PRO A 537 -7.01 -3.28 -19.57
N LEU A 538 -5.93 -2.55 -19.83
CA LEU A 538 -5.38 -2.35 -21.16
C LEU A 538 -3.85 -2.42 -21.13
N ALA A 539 -3.26 -3.14 -22.07
CA ALA A 539 -1.87 -2.93 -22.45
C ALA A 539 -1.71 -3.14 -23.96
N PHE A 540 -0.80 -2.37 -24.54
CA PHE A 540 -0.44 -2.40 -25.95
C PHE A 540 1.01 -1.93 -26.11
N THR A 541 1.61 -2.23 -27.26
CA THR A 541 2.96 -1.77 -27.59
C THR A 541 2.85 -0.78 -28.73
N LEU A 542 3.38 0.43 -28.52
CA LEU A 542 3.53 1.39 -29.62
C LEU A 542 4.79 1.05 -30.43
N PRO A 543 4.69 1.02 -31.77
CA PRO A 543 5.79 0.71 -32.66
C PRO A 543 6.91 1.76 -32.63
#